data_AF-A0A971V1Q4-F1
#
_entry.id   AF-A0A971V1Q4-F1
#
_cell.length_a   1.000
_cell.length_b   1.000
_cell.length_c   1.000
_cell.angle_alpha   90.00
_cell.angle_beta   90.00
_cell.angle_gamma   90.00
#
_symmetry.space_group_name_H-M   'P 1'
#
loop_
_entity.id
_entity.type
_entity.pdbx_description
1 polymer ?
#
loop_
_entity_poly.entity_id
_entity_poly.type
_entity_poly.pdbx_seq_one_letter_code
_entity_poly.pdbx_strand_id
1 'polypeptide(L)'
;MKMYNYLIALALIVVVSACGGKSSGNKTEASAAKEAAVAEGQNLVVELAASTINWKGFKPGGSHYGVLSLKSGELHIDGGELKSGTFVIDMNSIYVEDLEAG
;
A
#
# COMPACT_ATOMS: atom_id res chain seq x y z
N MET A 1 39.56 -45.67 -9.18
CA MET A 1 39.17 -44.70 -8.13
C MET A 1 39.02 -43.25 -8.60
N LYS A 2 39.61 -42.80 -9.73
CA LYS A 2 39.30 -41.47 -10.29
C LYS A 2 38.08 -41.46 -11.23
N MET A 3 37.79 -42.58 -11.90
CA MET A 3 36.65 -42.70 -12.84
C MET A 3 35.29 -42.90 -12.15
N TYR A 4 35.29 -43.36 -10.88
CA TYR A 4 34.07 -43.51 -10.07
C TYR A 4 33.54 -42.15 -9.57
N ASN A 5 34.42 -41.18 -9.31
CA ASN A 5 34.02 -39.81 -8.98
C ASN A 5 33.40 -39.06 -10.17
N TYR A 6 33.75 -39.40 -11.42
CA TYR A 6 33.08 -38.85 -12.61
C TYR A 6 31.70 -39.49 -12.85
N LEU A 7 31.51 -40.76 -12.47
CA LEU A 7 30.22 -41.45 -12.56
C LEU A 7 29.20 -40.96 -11.50
N ILE A 8 29.68 -40.51 -10.33
CA ILE A 8 28.83 -39.86 -9.31
C ILE A 8 28.49 -38.41 -9.70
N ALA A 9 29.40 -37.69 -10.37
CA ALA A 9 29.17 -36.33 -10.83
C ALA A 9 28.16 -36.22 -12.00
N LEU A 10 28.04 -37.26 -12.83
CA LEU A 10 27.06 -37.30 -13.94
C LEU A 10 25.64 -37.66 -13.47
N ALA A 11 25.51 -38.29 -12.30
CA ALA A 11 24.22 -38.73 -11.75
C ALA A 11 23.42 -37.60 -11.06
N LEU A 12 24.03 -36.45 -10.78
CA LEU A 12 23.40 -35.31 -10.09
C LEU A 12 22.72 -34.29 -11.05
N ILE A 13 22.80 -34.48 -12.37
CA ILE A 13 22.28 -33.52 -13.36
C ILE A 13 20.87 -33.88 -13.88
N VAL A 14 20.29 -35.03 -13.51
CA VAL A 14 19.05 -35.54 -14.16
C VAL A 14 17.75 -35.33 -13.35
N VAL A 15 17.75 -34.50 -12.30
CA VAL A 15 16.52 -34.26 -11.48
C VAL A 15 15.88 -32.89 -11.78
N VAL A 16 15.68 -32.55 -13.07
CA VAL A 16 14.86 -31.37 -13.44
C VAL A 16 13.90 -31.63 -14.60
N SER A 17 13.52 -32.87 -14.88
CA SER A 17 12.63 -33.15 -16.03
C SER A 17 11.57 -34.21 -15.76
N ALA A 18 10.76 -34.01 -14.72
CA ALA A 18 9.54 -34.81 -14.52
C ALA A 18 8.45 -34.10 -13.72
N CYS A 19 7.91 -32.99 -14.24
CA CYS A 19 6.48 -32.71 -14.08
C CYS A 19 5.80 -32.92 -15.43
N GLY A 20 5.58 -34.18 -15.77
CA GLY A 20 4.70 -34.59 -16.86
C GLY A 20 3.27 -34.75 -16.35
N GLY A 21 2.50 -33.66 -16.39
CA GLY A 21 1.06 -33.67 -16.16
C GLY A 21 0.39 -32.68 -17.12
N LYS A 22 0.00 -33.16 -18.30
CA LYS A 22 -0.80 -32.38 -19.26
C LYS A 22 -2.16 -32.07 -18.64
N SER A 23 -2.42 -30.80 -18.36
CA SER A 23 -3.73 -30.20 -18.55
C SER A 23 -3.57 -28.85 -19.25
N SER A 24 -4.46 -28.62 -20.20
CA SER A 24 -4.55 -27.50 -21.11
C SER A 24 -4.77 -26.16 -20.39
N GLY A 25 -4.12 -25.09 -20.86
CA GLY A 25 -4.51 -23.71 -20.54
C GLY A 25 -3.33 -22.78 -20.25
N ASN A 26 -3.05 -21.89 -21.22
CA ASN A 26 -2.31 -20.63 -21.14
C ASN A 26 -1.06 -20.52 -20.23
N LYS A 27 0.09 -20.27 -20.87
CA LYS A 27 1.34 -19.92 -20.18
C LYS A 27 1.12 -18.66 -19.33
N THR A 28 1.16 -18.81 -18.02
CA THR A 28 1.43 -17.69 -17.12
C THR A 28 2.81 -17.97 -16.55
N GLU A 29 3.79 -17.17 -16.94
CA GLU A 29 5.07 -17.15 -16.27
C GLU A 29 4.79 -16.79 -14.81
N ALA A 30 5.02 -17.75 -13.91
CA ALA A 30 5.11 -17.47 -12.49
C ALA A 30 6.40 -16.66 -12.30
N SER A 31 6.29 -15.35 -12.52
CA SER A 31 7.23 -14.38 -11.98
C SER A 31 7.35 -14.68 -10.49
N ALA A 32 8.59 -14.95 -10.07
CA ALA A 32 8.95 -15.13 -8.67
C ALA A 32 8.17 -14.14 -7.81
N ALA A 33 7.63 -14.61 -6.69
CA ALA A 33 7.07 -13.75 -5.67
C ALA A 33 8.10 -12.63 -5.43
N LYS A 34 7.75 -11.43 -5.91
CA LYS A 34 8.55 -10.22 -5.69
C LYS A 34 8.62 -10.12 -4.17
N GLU A 35 9.81 -10.29 -3.61
CA GLU A 35 10.04 -9.88 -2.23
C GLU A 35 9.52 -8.45 -2.13
N ALA A 36 8.56 -8.23 -1.23
CA ALA A 36 8.02 -6.91 -1.00
C ALA A 36 9.20 -6.01 -0.70
N ALA A 37 9.42 -5.00 -1.55
CA ALA A 37 10.44 -4.01 -1.29
C ALA A 37 10.18 -3.46 0.12
N VAL A 38 11.19 -3.53 0.99
CA VAL A 38 11.14 -2.83 2.27
C VAL A 38 10.92 -1.37 1.90
N ALA A 39 9.80 -0.80 2.35
CA ALA A 39 9.52 0.60 2.13
C ALA A 39 10.62 1.41 2.84
N GLU A 40 11.55 1.96 2.07
CA GLU A 40 12.51 2.95 2.56
C GLU A 40 11.75 4.22 2.92
N GLY A 41 12.20 4.94 3.96
CA GLY A 41 11.56 6.17 4.41
C GLY A 41 11.12 6.14 5.88
N GLN A 42 10.47 7.21 6.30
CA GLN A 42 10.01 7.47 7.66
C GLN A 42 8.50 7.62 7.69
N ASN A 43 7.88 7.01 8.69
CA ASN A 43 6.46 7.20 8.96
C ASN A 43 6.29 8.28 10.03
N LEU A 44 5.48 9.29 9.72
CA LEU A 44 5.18 10.40 10.60
C LEU A 44 3.71 10.35 11.01
N VAL A 45 3.43 10.36 12.31
CA VAL A 45 2.07 10.46 12.84
C VAL A 45 1.62 11.91 12.76
N VAL A 46 0.40 12.14 12.28
CA VAL A 46 -0.20 13.47 12.18
C VAL A 46 -0.57 13.98 13.56
N GLU A 47 -0.16 15.21 13.88
CA GLU A 47 -0.60 15.90 15.10
C GLU A 47 -2.05 16.36 14.95
N LEU A 48 -2.96 15.65 15.61
CA LEU A 48 -4.41 15.83 15.44
C LEU A 48 -4.88 17.19 15.95
N ALA A 49 -4.32 17.68 17.06
CA ALA A 49 -4.75 18.95 17.66
C ALA A 49 -4.32 20.16 16.83
N ALA A 50 -3.26 20.03 16.03
CA ALA A 50 -2.79 21.07 15.11
C ALA A 50 -3.39 20.94 13.70
N SER A 51 -4.26 19.95 13.47
CA SER A 51 -4.77 19.63 12.14
C SER A 51 -6.28 19.80 12.07
N THR A 52 -6.78 20.29 10.94
CA THR A 52 -8.22 20.49 10.70
C THR A 52 -8.53 20.27 9.23
N ILE A 53 -9.66 19.62 8.94
CA ILE A 53 -10.19 19.48 7.59
C ILE A 53 -11.21 20.60 7.38
N ASN A 54 -10.94 21.48 6.42
CA ASN A 54 -11.91 22.48 5.97
C ASN A 54 -12.73 21.92 4.83
N TRP A 55 -14.06 22.04 4.89
CA TRP A 55 -14.96 21.60 3.83
C TRP A 55 -15.78 22.76 3.30
N LYS A 56 -16.15 22.67 2.01
CA LYS A 56 -17.12 23.58 1.39
C LYS A 56 -18.03 22.80 0.45
N GLY A 57 -19.33 22.88 0.70
CA GLY A 57 -20.38 22.23 -0.08
C GLY A 57 -21.17 23.27 -0.87
N PHE A 58 -21.67 22.88 -2.06
CA PHE A 58 -22.44 23.77 -2.94
C PHE A 58 -23.80 23.17 -3.27
N LYS A 59 -24.79 24.04 -3.46
CA LYS A 59 -26.11 23.74 -4.01
C LYS A 59 -26.48 24.82 -5.04
N PRO A 60 -27.48 24.61 -5.91
CA PRO A 60 -28.03 25.70 -6.70
C PRO A 60 -28.42 26.88 -5.79
N GLY A 61 -27.86 28.06 -6.06
CA GLY A 61 -28.14 29.28 -5.29
C GLY A 61 -27.37 29.45 -3.98
N GLY A 62 -26.38 28.61 -3.64
CA GLY A 62 -25.55 28.87 -2.46
C GLY A 62 -24.47 27.85 -2.14
N SER A 63 -23.76 28.09 -1.03
CA SER A 63 -22.74 27.18 -0.47
C SER A 63 -22.79 27.21 1.05
N HIS A 64 -22.26 26.16 1.67
CA HIS A 64 -21.94 26.12 3.09
C HIS A 64 -20.49 25.71 3.30
N TYR A 65 -19.90 26.10 4.43
CA TYR A 65 -18.57 25.65 4.82
C TYR A 65 -18.48 25.34 6.31
N GLY A 66 -17.40 24.64 6.67
CA GLY A 66 -17.02 24.45 8.04
C GLY A 66 -15.87 23.47 8.17
N VAL A 67 -15.83 22.75 9.29
CA VAL A 67 -14.67 21.96 9.69
C VAL A 67 -15.01 20.53 10.11
N LEU A 68 -14.03 19.64 9.98
CA LEU A 68 -13.98 18.30 10.60
C LEU A 68 -12.62 18.07 11.26
N SER A 69 -12.62 17.23 12.28
CA SER A 69 -11.41 16.71 12.94
C SER A 69 -10.94 15.41 12.31
N LEU A 70 -9.64 15.15 12.43
CA LEU A 70 -9.04 13.85 12.12
C LEU A 70 -9.12 12.93 13.33
N LYS A 71 -9.48 11.67 13.11
CA LYS A 71 -9.39 10.59 14.10
C LYS A 71 -7.98 10.00 14.16
N SER A 72 -7.30 9.92 13.01
CA SER A 72 -5.90 9.50 12.90
C SER A 72 -5.32 9.93 11.55
N GLY A 73 -3.99 9.99 11.46
CA GLY A 73 -3.29 10.17 10.21
C GLY A 73 -1.84 9.71 10.27
N GLU A 74 -1.34 9.19 9.16
CA GLU A 74 0.05 8.76 9.00
C GLU A 74 0.54 9.18 7.61
N LEU A 75 1.77 9.70 7.55
CA LEU A 75 2.45 10.11 6.33
C LEU A 75 3.72 9.27 6.16
N HIS A 76 3.99 8.86 4.93
CA HIS A 76 5.23 8.18 4.58
C HIS A 76 6.11 9.10 3.74
N ILE A 77 7.27 9.45 4.28
CA ILE A 77 8.26 10.34 3.67
C ILE A 77 9.51 9.54 3.30
N ASP A 78 9.93 9.61 2.04
CA ASP A 78 11.15 8.97 1.55
C ASP A 78 11.98 9.96 0.72
N GLY A 79 13.28 10.02 0.97
CA GLY A 79 14.17 10.99 0.33
C GLY A 79 13.79 12.46 0.58
N GLY A 80 13.02 12.76 1.63
CA GLY A 80 12.47 14.10 1.89
C GLY A 80 11.20 14.44 1.10
N GLU A 81 10.67 13.49 0.33
CA GLU A 81 9.43 13.65 -0.44
C GLU A 81 8.28 12.84 0.19
N LEU A 82 7.07 13.40 0.17
CA LEU A 82 5.86 12.67 0.54
C LEU A 82 5.55 11.61 -0.52
N LYS A 83 5.55 10.33 -0.12
CA LYS A 83 5.23 9.22 -1.02
C LYS A 83 3.78 8.76 -0.86
N SER A 84 3.27 8.72 0.37
CA SER A 84 1.90 8.33 0.64
C SER A 84 1.41 8.87 1.99
N GLY A 85 0.10 8.77 2.22
CA GLY A 85 -0.50 9.07 3.52
C GLY A 85 -1.88 8.45 3.63
N THR A 86 -2.28 8.13 4.86
CA THR A 86 -3.62 7.65 5.19
C THR A 86 -4.18 8.52 6.30
N PHE A 87 -5.46 8.86 6.16
CA PHE A 87 -6.19 9.65 7.15
C PHE A 87 -7.52 8.98 7.44
N VAL A 88 -7.94 9.03 8.71
CA VAL A 88 -9.29 8.64 9.12
C VAL A 88 -9.97 9.89 9.65
N ILE A 89 -11.07 10.29 9.03
CA ILE A 89 -11.85 11.46 9.41
C ILE A 89 -12.82 11.08 10.53
N ASP A 90 -12.94 11.90 11.57
CA ASP A 90 -14.02 11.76 12.54
C ASP A 90 -15.27 12.49 12.03
N MET A 91 -16.18 11.74 11.41
CA MET A 91 -17.41 12.33 10.86
C MET A 91 -18.38 12.86 11.93
N ASN A 92 -18.26 12.43 13.18
CA ASN A 92 -19.09 12.97 14.27
C ASN A 92 -18.69 14.41 14.65
N SER A 93 -17.50 14.86 14.22
CA SER A 93 -16.96 16.18 14.51
C SER A 93 -17.36 17.25 13.48
N ILE A 94 -18.21 16.90 12.51
CA ILE A 94 -18.61 17.86 11.47
C ILE A 94 -19.30 19.07 12.08
N TYR A 95 -18.79 20.25 11.75
CA TYR A 95 -19.34 21.53 12.20
C TYR A 95 -19.51 22.46 10.99
N VAL A 96 -20.66 23.16 10.94
CA VAL A 96 -20.96 24.18 9.91
C VAL A 96 -20.69 25.54 10.54
N GLU A 97 -19.81 26.33 9.93
CA GLU A 97 -19.36 27.61 10.49
C GLU A 97 -20.20 28.81 10.02
N ASP A 98 -20.94 28.66 8.92
CA ASP A 98 -21.69 29.77 8.30
C ASP A 98 -23.20 29.72 8.51
N LEU A 99 -23.65 28.88 9.44
CA LEU A 99 -25.02 28.81 9.89
C LEU A 99 -25.09 29.13 11.37
N GLU A 100 -25.89 30.13 11.71
CA GLU A 100 -26.28 30.37 13.10
C GLU A 100 -27.18 29.23 13.59
N ALA A 101 -26.99 28.79 14.83
CA ALA A 101 -27.93 27.86 15.46
C ALA A 101 -29.27 28.58 15.64
N GLY A 102 -30.33 28.04 15.02
CA GLY A 102 -31.70 28.55 15.16
C GLY A 102 -32.32 28.24 16.51
#